data_AF-A0A932DIV2-F1
#
_entry.id   AF-A0A932DIV2-F1
#
_cell.length_a   1.000
_cell.length_b   1.000
_cell.length_c   1.000
_cell.angle_alpha   90.00
_cell.angle_beta   90.00
_cell.angle_gamma   90.00
#
_symmetry.space_group_name_H-M   'P 1'
#
loop_
_entity.id
_entity.type
_entity.pdbx_description
1 polymer ?
#
loop_
_entity_poly.entity_id
_entity_poly.type
_entity_poly.pdbx_seq_one_letter_code
_entity_poly.pdbx_strand_id
1 'polypeptide(L)'
;MPRQIQITDNLDLLLQVLPSHLRDELERQNNQDALLEVVLDLGRKPEARFPGRVISLGEDYVAREDLRHVTSRVGAFGKDNRAGIERTLHRISAIRNRQGEVIGLTCRGGRAVVGTVDIVRDVIELGKSILLVGRPGVGKTTLLREAA
;
A
#
# COMPACT_ATOMS: atom_id res chain seq x y z
N MET A 1 -10.21 30.97 -1.57
CA MET A 1 -10.87 29.66 -1.63
C MET A 1 -10.11 28.71 -0.72
N PRO A 2 -10.70 28.10 0.33
CA PRO A 2 -10.00 27.06 1.07
C PRO A 2 -9.77 25.88 0.10
N ARG A 3 -8.51 25.55 -0.14
CA ARG A 3 -8.11 24.54 -1.14
C ARG A 3 -8.28 23.14 -0.54
N GLN A 4 -8.86 22.24 -1.33
CA GLN A 4 -9.29 20.92 -0.88
C GLN A 4 -8.10 19.98 -0.68
N ILE A 5 -8.04 19.34 0.49
CA ILE A 5 -7.09 18.28 0.80
C ILE A 5 -7.35 17.12 -0.17
N GLN A 6 -6.36 16.74 -0.98
CA GLN A 6 -6.45 15.63 -1.93
C GLN A 6 -5.79 14.40 -1.34
N ILE A 7 -6.44 13.24 -1.35
CA ILE A 7 -5.81 11.99 -0.95
C ILE A 7 -5.24 11.35 -2.21
N THR A 8 -3.92 11.15 -2.24
CA THR A 8 -3.26 10.34 -3.29
C THR A 8 -2.87 9.00 -2.68
N ASP A 9 -3.22 7.90 -3.32
CA ASP A 9 -2.94 6.57 -2.82
C ASP A 9 -2.10 5.71 -3.76
N ASN A 10 -1.81 6.19 -4.98
CA ASN A 10 -1.04 5.48 -6.01
C ASN A 10 -1.49 4.02 -6.18
N LEU A 11 -2.80 3.77 -6.01
CA LEU A 11 -3.35 2.43 -5.92
C LEU A 11 -3.01 1.56 -7.14
N ASP A 12 -2.90 2.16 -8.33
CA ASP A 12 -2.48 1.47 -9.55
C ASP A 12 -1.16 0.70 -9.38
N LEU A 13 -0.20 1.26 -8.64
CA LEU A 13 1.09 0.61 -8.39
C LEU A 13 0.94 -0.63 -7.48
N LEU A 14 -0.01 -0.60 -6.54
CA LEU A 14 -0.36 -1.79 -5.76
C LEU A 14 -1.05 -2.84 -6.63
N LEU A 15 -1.99 -2.44 -7.49
CA LEU A 15 -2.67 -3.37 -8.39
C LEU A 15 -1.68 -4.02 -9.37
N GLN A 16 -0.63 -3.28 -9.77
CA GLN A 16 0.42 -3.76 -10.65
C GLN A 16 1.25 -4.93 -10.08
N VAL A 17 1.35 -5.05 -8.75
CA VAL A 17 2.08 -6.16 -8.12
C VAL A 17 1.23 -7.42 -7.94
N LEU A 18 -0.10 -7.31 -8.07
CA LEU A 18 -1.01 -8.44 -7.94
C LEU A 18 -1.07 -9.27 -9.24
N PRO A 19 -1.30 -10.60 -9.13
CA PRO A 19 -1.65 -11.45 -10.27
C PRO A 19 -2.82 -10.88 -11.07
N SER A 20 -2.79 -11.04 -12.41
CA SER A 20 -3.79 -10.44 -13.31
C SER A 20 -5.22 -10.83 -12.95
N HIS A 21 -5.49 -12.11 -12.67
CA HIS A 21 -6.84 -12.58 -12.33
C HIS A 21 -7.43 -11.88 -11.09
N LEU A 22 -6.60 -11.51 -10.10
CA LEU A 22 -7.04 -10.76 -8.91
C LEU A 22 -7.23 -9.28 -9.21
N ARG A 23 -6.34 -8.71 -10.04
CA ARG A 23 -6.47 -7.34 -10.52
C ARG A 23 -7.78 -7.16 -11.29
N ASP A 24 -8.07 -8.05 -12.21
CA ASP A 24 -9.28 -7.98 -13.05
C ASP A 24 -10.54 -8.04 -12.17
N GLU A 25 -10.53 -8.84 -11.09
CA GLU A 25 -11.64 -8.88 -10.13
C GLU A 25 -11.77 -7.59 -9.33
N LEU A 26 -10.65 -6.98 -8.92
CA LEU A 26 -10.67 -5.68 -8.24
C LEU A 26 -11.18 -4.55 -9.16
N GLU A 27 -10.79 -4.56 -10.44
CA GLU A 27 -11.25 -3.60 -11.47
C GLU A 27 -12.75 -3.68 -11.72
N ARG A 28 -13.37 -4.85 -11.57
CA ARG A 28 -14.82 -5.00 -11.67
C ARG A 28 -15.61 -4.35 -10.52
N GLN A 29 -14.99 -4.02 -9.40
CA GLN A 29 -15.69 -3.62 -8.17
C GLN A 29 -16.07 -2.12 -8.11
N ASN A 30 -15.73 -1.32 -9.14
CA ASN A 30 -16.08 0.11 -9.29
C ASN A 30 -15.81 1.02 -8.06
N ASN A 31 -14.99 0.59 -7.09
CA ASN A 31 -14.71 1.33 -5.86
C ASN A 31 -13.29 1.04 -5.33
N GLN A 32 -12.32 1.03 -6.24
CA GLN A 32 -10.93 0.68 -5.93
C GLN A 32 -10.30 1.67 -4.92
N ASP A 33 -10.61 2.96 -5.01
CA ASP A 33 -10.09 4.02 -4.13
C ASP A 33 -10.33 3.74 -2.64
N ALA A 34 -11.40 3.00 -2.31
CA ALA A 34 -11.72 2.60 -0.95
C ALA A 34 -10.95 1.35 -0.46
N LEU A 35 -10.17 0.67 -1.32
CA LEU A 35 -9.43 -0.55 -0.97
C LEU A 35 -8.50 -0.32 0.23
N LEU A 36 -8.67 -1.14 1.26
CA LEU A 36 -7.82 -1.11 2.45
C LEU A 36 -6.67 -2.11 2.30
N GLU A 37 -6.99 -3.36 1.98
CA GLU A 37 -6.02 -4.44 1.85
C GLU A 37 -6.51 -5.58 0.97
N VAL A 38 -5.57 -6.28 0.35
CA VAL A 38 -5.76 -7.56 -0.33
C VAL A 38 -5.04 -8.64 0.48
N VAL A 39 -5.74 -9.71 0.82
CA VAL A 39 -5.23 -10.82 1.64
C VAL A 39 -5.13 -12.06 0.77
N LEU A 40 -3.94 -12.66 0.73
CA LEU A 40 -3.63 -13.87 -0.02
C LEU A 40 -3.08 -14.91 0.94
N ASP A 41 -3.90 -15.88 1.34
CA ASP A 41 -3.47 -16.98 2.20
C ASP A 41 -3.48 -18.29 1.41
N LEU A 42 -2.36 -19.01 1.38
CA LEU A 42 -2.21 -20.24 0.60
C LEU A 42 -3.33 -21.24 0.91
N GLY A 43 -4.03 -21.69 -0.12
CA GLY A 43 -5.15 -22.64 0.00
C GLY A 43 -6.46 -22.02 0.51
N ARG A 44 -6.58 -20.69 0.55
CA ARG A 44 -7.82 -19.96 0.84
C ARG A 44 -8.23 -19.10 -0.34
N LYS A 45 -9.49 -18.68 -0.36
CA LYS A 45 -9.93 -17.70 -1.37
C LYS A 45 -9.25 -16.35 -1.07
N PRO A 46 -8.74 -15.66 -2.10
CA PRO A 46 -8.18 -14.32 -1.94
C PRO A 46 -9.28 -13.34 -1.50
N GLU A 47 -8.97 -12.40 -0.63
CA GLU A 47 -9.93 -11.41 -0.13
C GLU A 47 -9.48 -9.98 -0.43
N ALA A 48 -10.43 -9.10 -0.73
CA ALA A 48 -10.23 -7.66 -0.70
C ALA A 48 -11.11 -7.04 0.39
N ARG A 49 -10.50 -6.15 1.18
CA ARG A 49 -11.17 -5.47 2.28
C ARG A 49 -11.35 -3.99 2.00
N PHE A 50 -12.54 -3.51 2.29
CA PHE A 50 -13.02 -2.14 2.15
C PHE A 50 -13.63 -1.68 3.48
N PRO A 51 -13.89 -0.39 3.69
CA PRO A 51 -14.64 0.07 4.86
C PRO A 51 -16.00 -0.64 4.95
N GLY A 52 -16.19 -1.41 6.03
CA GLY A 52 -17.44 -2.13 6.30
C GLY A 52 -17.75 -3.31 5.37
N ARG A 53 -16.85 -3.70 4.46
CA ARG A 53 -17.10 -4.79 3.50
C ARG A 53 -15.84 -5.61 3.23
N VAL A 54 -16.00 -6.92 3.14
CA VAL A 54 -14.98 -7.85 2.64
C VAL A 54 -15.58 -8.62 1.47
N ILE A 55 -14.81 -8.79 0.40
CA ILE A 55 -15.21 -9.56 -0.77
C ILE A 55 -14.16 -10.62 -1.08
N SER A 56 -14.60 -11.74 -1.66
CA SER A 56 -13.70 -12.73 -2.27
C SER A 56 -13.29 -12.24 -3.66
N LEU A 57 -12.02 -12.39 -4.02
CA LEU A 57 -11.51 -12.06 -5.36
C LEU A 57 -11.55 -13.30 -6.27
N GLY A 58 -12.76 -13.73 -6.63
CA GLY A 58 -13.01 -14.93 -7.41
C GLY A 58 -13.24 -16.18 -6.54
N GLU A 59 -13.32 -17.33 -7.22
CA GLU A 59 -13.66 -18.62 -6.62
C GLU A 59 -12.46 -19.53 -6.37
N ASP A 60 -11.36 -19.28 -7.08
CA ASP A 60 -10.14 -20.08 -6.99
C ASP A 60 -9.38 -19.82 -5.68
N TYR A 61 -8.67 -20.86 -5.23
CA TYR A 61 -7.80 -20.75 -4.06
C TYR A 61 -6.43 -20.19 -4.44
N VAL A 62 -5.88 -19.35 -3.55
CA VAL A 62 -4.53 -18.81 -3.67
C VAL A 62 -3.53 -19.96 -3.75
N ALA A 63 -2.75 -19.95 -4.82
CA ALA A 63 -1.67 -20.89 -5.09
C ALA A 63 -0.31 -20.30 -4.67
N ARG A 64 0.71 -21.16 -4.57
CA ARG A 64 2.09 -20.72 -4.32
C ARG A 64 2.60 -19.78 -5.41
N GLU A 65 2.09 -19.91 -6.63
CA GLU A 65 2.47 -19.05 -7.74
C GLU A 65 2.00 -17.62 -7.55
N ASP A 66 0.82 -17.41 -6.97
CA ASP A 66 0.30 -16.06 -6.66
C ASP A 66 1.18 -15.36 -5.63
N LEU A 67 1.59 -16.08 -4.58
CA LEU A 67 2.50 -15.55 -3.58
C LEU A 67 3.88 -15.21 -4.17
N ARG A 68 4.39 -16.07 -5.07
CA ARG A 68 5.64 -15.79 -5.82
C ARG A 68 5.50 -14.60 -6.76
N HIS A 69 4.34 -14.46 -7.41
CA HIS A 69 4.05 -13.37 -8.33
C HIS A 69 4.16 -12.02 -7.60
N VAL A 70 3.55 -11.90 -6.42
CA VAL A 70 3.62 -10.67 -5.62
C VAL A 70 5.02 -10.45 -5.07
N THR A 71 5.62 -11.48 -4.44
CA THR A 71 6.93 -11.34 -3.77
C THR A 71 8.08 -11.01 -4.71
N SER A 72 8.00 -11.40 -5.99
CA SER A 72 9.00 -11.04 -7.02
C SER A 72 8.89 -9.61 -7.54
N ARG A 73 7.80 -8.90 -7.21
CA ARG A 73 7.51 -7.53 -7.70
C ARG A 73 7.58 -6.45 -6.63
N VAL A 74 7.89 -6.82 -5.40
CA VAL A 74 8.02 -5.89 -4.26
C VAL A 74 9.46 -5.85 -3.79
N GLY A 75 9.80 -4.82 -3.00
CA GLY A 75 11.13 -4.73 -2.39
C GLY A 75 11.43 -5.91 -1.46
N ALA A 76 12.70 -6.09 -1.10
CA ALA A 76 13.10 -7.13 -0.15
C ALA A 76 12.36 -6.98 1.19
N PHE A 77 11.96 -8.10 1.78
CA PHE A 77 11.35 -8.11 3.11
C PHE A 77 12.39 -7.79 4.18
N GLY A 78 12.10 -6.79 5.01
CA GLY A 78 12.91 -6.42 6.16
C GLY A 78 12.78 -7.39 7.34
N LYS A 79 13.49 -7.09 8.44
CA LYS A 79 13.47 -7.90 9.67
C LYS A 79 12.10 -7.99 10.34
N ASP A 80 11.20 -7.03 10.06
CA ASP A 80 9.81 -7.01 10.53
C ASP A 80 8.84 -7.75 9.59
N ASN A 81 9.38 -8.51 8.63
CA ASN A 81 8.66 -9.29 7.64
C ASN A 81 7.72 -8.44 6.77
N ARG A 82 8.14 -7.20 6.47
CA ARG A 82 7.43 -6.27 5.60
C ARG A 82 8.31 -5.81 4.43
N ALA A 83 7.66 -5.59 3.30
CA ALA A 83 8.19 -4.97 2.10
C ALA A 83 7.35 -3.75 1.74
N GLY A 84 7.94 -2.82 0.99
CA GLY A 84 7.24 -1.71 0.37
C GLY A 84 7.28 -1.82 -1.15
N ILE A 85 6.43 -1.02 -1.81
CA ILE A 85 6.56 -0.71 -3.23
C ILE A 85 7.29 0.63 -3.32
N GLU A 86 8.36 0.70 -4.10
CA GLU A 86 9.20 1.91 -4.21
C GLU A 86 8.35 3.15 -4.50
N ARG A 87 8.71 4.28 -3.89
CA ARG A 87 8.01 5.58 -4.03
C ARG A 87 6.54 5.60 -3.60
N THR A 88 6.02 4.53 -2.97
CA THR A 88 4.65 4.50 -2.46
C THR A 88 4.60 4.35 -0.93
N LEU A 89 3.40 4.40 -0.36
CA LEU A 89 3.13 4.06 1.05
C LEU A 89 2.59 2.63 1.20
N HIS A 90 2.48 1.88 0.11
CA HIS A 90 1.98 0.52 0.15
C HIS A 90 2.90 -0.37 0.96
N ARG A 91 2.30 -1.32 1.67
CA ARG A 91 3.03 -2.25 2.52
C ARG A 91 2.55 -3.66 2.29
N ILE A 92 3.49 -4.56 2.08
CA ILE A 92 3.24 -5.98 1.91
C ILE A 92 3.83 -6.68 3.13
N SER A 93 2.99 -7.29 3.94
CA SER A 93 3.43 -8.09 5.09
C SER A 93 3.32 -9.55 4.71
N ALA A 94 4.33 -10.35 5.05
CA ALA A 94 4.29 -11.79 4.80
C ALA A 94 3.86 -12.56 6.07
N ILE A 95 3.23 -13.70 5.85
CA ILE A 95 3.06 -14.76 6.84
C ILE A 95 3.97 -15.90 6.39
N ARG A 96 4.79 -16.42 7.30
CA ARG A 96 5.76 -17.47 6.99
C ARG A 96 5.51 -18.72 7.83
N ASN A 97 5.78 -19.89 7.25
CA ASN A 97 5.79 -21.14 7.99
C ASN A 97 7.08 -21.29 8.83
N ARG A 98 7.21 -22.41 9.57
CA ARG A 98 8.37 -22.69 10.42
C ARG A 98 9.68 -22.85 9.64
N GLN A 99 9.58 -23.17 8.34
CA GLN A 99 10.69 -23.27 7.41
C GLN A 99 11.07 -21.91 6.79
N GLY A 100 10.35 -20.84 7.12
CA GLY A 100 10.60 -19.49 6.62
C GLY A 100 9.98 -19.21 5.24
N GLU A 101 9.22 -20.14 4.67
CA GLU A 101 8.56 -19.96 3.38
C GLU A 101 7.34 -19.05 3.53
N VAL A 102 7.10 -18.18 2.55
CA VAL A 102 5.90 -17.34 2.50
C VAL A 102 4.68 -18.21 2.21
N ILE A 103 3.72 -18.22 3.14
CA ILE A 103 2.45 -18.94 3.04
C ILE A 103 1.24 -17.99 3.03
N GLY A 104 1.47 -16.70 3.22
CA GLY A 104 0.43 -15.69 3.07
C GLY A 104 1.00 -14.29 2.90
N LEU A 105 0.21 -13.39 2.34
CA LEU A 105 0.53 -11.99 2.11
C LEU A 105 -0.66 -11.11 2.48
N THR A 106 -0.36 -9.96 3.09
CA THR A 106 -1.32 -8.86 3.27
C THR A 106 -0.76 -7.64 2.57
N CYS A 107 -1.40 -7.25 1.46
CA CYS A 107 -1.03 -6.12 0.62
C CYS A 107 -1.92 -4.92 0.99
N ARG A 108 -1.39 -3.95 1.72
CA ARG A 108 -2.15 -2.81 2.25
C ARG A 108 -2.00 -1.57 1.37
N GLY A 109 -3.13 -0.97 1.02
CA GLY A 109 -3.24 0.35 0.40
C GLY A 109 -2.65 1.43 1.32
N GLY A 110 -1.66 2.17 0.82
CA GLY A 110 -1.06 3.28 1.53
C GLY A 110 -1.62 4.57 0.98
N ARG A 111 -2.21 5.42 1.84
CA ARG A 111 -2.79 6.69 1.43
C ARG A 111 -1.94 7.84 1.96
N ALA A 112 -1.57 8.77 1.08
CA ALA A 112 -0.98 10.04 1.44
C ALA A 112 -2.04 11.13 1.36
N VAL A 113 -2.02 12.03 2.33
CA VAL A 113 -2.87 13.22 2.36
C VAL A 113 -2.02 14.35 1.78
N VAL A 114 -2.46 14.95 0.67
CA VAL A 114 -1.77 16.01 -0.09
C VAL A 114 -2.43 17.36 0.19
N GLY A 115 -1.62 18.42 0.21
CA GLY A 115 -2.04 19.78 0.54
C GLY A 115 -1.56 20.23 1.92
N THR A 116 -0.75 19.42 2.59
CA THR A 116 -0.17 19.76 3.90
C THR A 116 1.08 20.62 3.74
N VAL A 117 1.82 20.47 2.62
CA VAL A 117 3.09 21.18 2.40
C VAL A 117 2.93 22.67 2.18
N ASP A 118 1.76 23.14 1.75
CA ASP A 118 1.48 24.56 1.50
C ASP A 118 1.76 25.42 2.73
N ILE A 119 1.57 24.88 3.94
CA ILE A 119 1.82 25.58 5.22
C ILE A 119 3.30 25.94 5.41
N VAL A 120 4.21 25.19 4.79
CA VAL A 120 5.67 25.33 4.96
C VAL A 120 6.39 25.55 3.63
N ARG A 121 5.65 25.88 2.57
CA ARG A 121 6.19 26.03 1.21
C ARG A 121 7.19 27.18 1.11
N ASP A 122 6.87 28.29 1.75
CA ASP A 122 7.75 29.46 1.87
C ASP A 122 9.10 29.09 2.51
N VAL A 123 9.10 28.19 3.50
CA VAL A 123 10.31 27.70 4.16
C VAL A 123 11.12 26.75 3.25
N ILE A 124 10.45 25.88 2.49
CA ILE A 124 11.10 24.94 1.56
C ILE A 124 11.78 25.69 0.41
N GLU A 125 11.11 26.69 -0.15
CA GLU A 125 11.61 27.49 -1.28
C GLU A 125 12.88 28.32 -0.93
N LEU A 126 13.23 28.44 0.37
CA LEU A 126 14.48 29.06 0.80
C LEU A 126 15.74 28.22 0.46
N GLY A 127 15.59 26.96 0.06
CA GLY A 127 16.70 26.09 -0.32
C GLY A 127 17.66 25.75 0.82
N LYS A 128 17.23 25.91 2.08
CA LYS A 128 18.01 25.59 3.28
C LYS A 128 17.72 24.17 3.76
N SER A 129 18.64 23.60 4.55
CA SER A 129 18.39 22.34 5.24
C SER A 129 17.25 22.48 6.26
N ILE A 130 16.26 21.58 6.21
CA ILE A 130 15.07 21.58 7.07
C ILE A 130 15.02 20.29 7.90
N LEU A 131 14.69 20.42 9.19
CA LEU A 131 14.44 19.29 10.11
C LEU A 131 13.00 19.32 10.61
N LEU A 132 12.24 18.26 10.35
CA LEU A 132 10.87 18.10 10.85
C LEU A 132 10.85 17.24 12.13
N VAL A 133 10.44 17.83 13.26
CA VAL A 133 10.39 17.18 14.58
C VAL A 133 8.95 17.07 15.09
N GLY A 134 8.60 15.94 15.72
CA GLY A 134 7.26 15.73 16.28
C GLY A 134 7.01 14.28 16.67
N ARG A 135 5.96 14.06 17.47
CA ARG A 135 5.53 12.72 17.95
C ARG A 135 5.30 11.73 16.80
N PRO A 136 5.37 10.40 17.03
CA PRO A 136 4.98 9.42 16.02
C PRO A 136 3.57 9.68 15.46
N GLY A 137 3.36 9.46 14.15
CA GLY A 137 2.04 9.59 13.51
C GLY A 137 1.56 11.00 13.15
N VAL A 138 2.32 12.07 13.46
CA VAL A 138 1.89 13.47 13.22
C VAL A 138 2.07 13.99 11.78
N GLY A 139 2.31 13.11 10.80
CA GLY A 139 2.40 13.54 9.38
C GLY A 139 3.77 14.04 8.89
N LYS A 140 4.85 13.89 9.66
CA LYS A 140 6.22 14.29 9.23
C LYS A 140 6.63 13.70 7.89
N THR A 141 6.43 12.40 7.71
CA THR A 141 6.77 11.68 6.47
C THR A 141 5.87 12.11 5.31
N THR A 142 4.64 12.50 5.58
CA THR A 142 3.70 13.05 4.59
C THR A 142 4.24 14.37 4.05
N LEU A 143 4.61 15.30 4.94
CA LEU A 143 5.22 16.58 4.58
C LEU A 143 6.50 16.42 3.78
N LEU A 144 7.43 15.54 4.22
CA LEU A 144 8.67 15.29 3.48
C LEU A 144 8.44 14.75 2.07
N ARG A 145 7.40 13.94 1.87
CA ARG A 145 7.09 13.35 0.56
C ARG A 145 6.41 14.35 -0.38
N GLU A 146 5.57 15.24 0.15
CA GLU A 146 4.97 16.31 -0.66
C GLU A 146 6.01 17.39 -1.06
N ALA A 147 7.05 17.58 -0.25
CA ALA A 147 8.09 18.59 -0.48
C ALA A 147 9.19 18.15 -1.46
N ALA A 148 9.27 16.85 -1.79
CA ALA A 148 10.33 16.24 -2.61
C ALA A 148 9.85 16.03 -4.06
#